data_AF-A0A2P7SN37-F1
#
_entry.id   AF-A0A2P7SN37-F1
#
_cell.length_a   1.000
_cell.length_b   1.000
_cell.length_c   1.000
_cell.angle_alpha   90.00
_cell.angle_beta   90.00
_cell.angle_gamma   90.00
#
_symmetry.space_group_name_H-M   'P 1'
#
loop_
_entity.id
_entity.type
_entity.pdbx_description
1 polymer ?
#
loop_
_entity_poly.entity_id
_entity_poly.type
_entity_poly.pdbx_seq_one_letter_code
_entity_poly.pdbx_strand_id
1 'polypeptide(L)' 'MTATAERYAAQQGVLDKILAAALPAHCQLGDLVSVKIDGATHEFVLLRRRWIAGDGSTRLEVTLDYPAHGGR' A
#
# COMPACT_ATOMS: atom_id res chain seq x y z
N MET A 1 -0.56 -2.69 -6.15
CA MET A 1 0.46 -3.39 -5.33
C MET A 1 1.48 -4.03 -6.26
N THR A 2 2.68 -4.38 -5.82
CA THR A 2 3.57 -5.28 -6.56
C THR A 2 3.04 -6.71 -6.52
N ALA A 3 3.50 -7.58 -7.42
CA ALA A 3 3.06 -8.98 -7.45
C ALA A 3 3.41 -9.74 -6.16
N THR A 4 4.53 -9.41 -5.53
CA THR A 4 4.95 -9.99 -4.23
C THR A 4 4.07 -9.51 -3.09
N ALA A 5 3.75 -8.21 -3.05
CA ALA A 5 2.83 -7.64 -2.07
C ALA A 5 1.41 -8.19 -2.18
N GLU A 6 0.90 -8.30 -3.40
CA GLU A 6 -0.44 -8.86 -3.64
C GLU A 6 -0.52 -10.33 -3.22
N ARG A 7 0.47 -11.15 -3.60
CA ARG A 7 0.55 -12.56 -3.20
C ARG A 7 0.62 -12.71 -1.69
N TYR A 8 1.46 -11.93 -1.03
CA TYR A 8 1.58 -11.97 0.43
C TYR A 8 0.28 -11.52 1.11
N ALA A 9 -0.32 -10.41 0.66
CA ALA A 9 -1.56 -9.89 1.24
C ALA A 9 -2.73 -10.86 1.08
N ALA A 10 -2.82 -11.55 -0.06
CA ALA A 10 -3.82 -12.61 -0.27
C ALA A 10 -3.58 -13.81 0.66
N GLN A 11 -2.32 -14.27 0.80
CA GLN A 11 -1.96 -15.37 1.69
C GLN A 11 -2.26 -15.08 3.17
N GLN A 12 -2.09 -13.82 3.60
CA GLN A 12 -2.34 -13.40 4.98
C GLN A 12 -3.79 -12.90 5.22
N GLY A 13 -4.65 -12.90 4.20
CA GLY A 13 -6.03 -12.43 4.34
C GLY A 13 -6.16 -10.92 4.61
N VAL A 14 -5.16 -10.11 4.23
CA VAL A 14 -5.15 -8.65 4.48
C VAL A 14 -5.39 -7.80 3.24
N LEU A 15 -5.54 -8.41 2.07
CA LEU A 15 -5.70 -7.71 0.80
C LEU A 15 -6.88 -6.71 0.83
N ASP A 16 -8.07 -7.17 1.23
CA ASP A 16 -9.26 -6.32 1.26
C ASP A 16 -9.13 -5.16 2.26
N LYS A 17 -8.48 -5.41 3.41
CA LYS A 17 -8.21 -4.37 4.41
C LYS A 17 -7.28 -3.27 3.86
N ILE A 18 -6.26 -3.65 3.10
CA ILE A 18 -5.34 -2.72 2.45
C ILE A 18 -6.08 -1.87 1.43
N LEU A 19 -6.90 -2.50 0.59
CA LEU A 19 -7.67 -1.79 -0.44
C LEU A 19 -8.71 -0.84 0.17
N ALA A 20 -9.29 -1.19 1.32
CA ALA A 20 -10.24 -0.36 2.05
C ALA A 20 -9.61 0.79 2.86
N ALA A 21 -8.30 0.74 3.14
CA ALA A 21 -7.63 1.70 4.02
C ALA A 21 -7.55 3.14 3.49
N ALA A 22 -7.86 3.37 2.20
CA ALA A 22 -7.93 4.69 1.56
C ALA A 22 -6.80 5.64 1.98
N LEU A 23 -5.56 5.30 1.62
CA LEU A 23 -4.36 6.05 2.04
C LEU A 23 -4.46 7.54 1.65
N PRO A 24 -4.16 8.47 2.57
CA PRO A 24 -4.36 9.90 2.36
C PRO A 24 -3.30 10.50 1.44
N ALA A 25 -3.63 11.63 0.81
CA ALA A 25 -2.78 12.30 -0.19
C ALA A 25 -1.39 12.72 0.31
N HIS A 26 -1.21 12.87 1.62
CA HIS A 26 0.06 13.25 2.24
C HIS A 26 1.04 12.08 2.43
N CYS A 27 0.66 10.83 2.13
CA CYS A 27 1.58 9.69 2.15
C CYS A 27 2.76 9.91 1.18
N GLN A 28 3.92 9.41 1.55
CA GLN A 28 5.18 9.58 0.86
C GLN A 28 5.79 8.25 0.43
N LEU A 29 6.71 8.32 -0.52
CA LEU A 29 7.54 7.17 -0.88
C LEU A 29 8.35 6.74 0.35
N GLY A 30 8.41 5.43 0.60
CA GLY A 30 9.07 4.87 1.77
C GLY A 30 8.21 4.77 3.02
N ASP A 31 7.00 5.38 3.03
CA ASP A 31 6.09 5.22 4.16
C ASP A 31 5.76 3.74 4.39
N LEU A 32 5.75 3.34 5.66
CA LEU A 32 5.30 2.02 6.09
C LEU A 32 3.79 2.04 6.31
N VAL A 33 3.13 1.06 5.70
CA VAL A 33 1.70 0.80 5.86
C VAL A 33 1.56 -0.49 6.64
N SER A 34 1.25 -0.36 7.93
CA SER A 34 1.08 -1.49 8.85
C SER A 34 -0.40 -1.87 8.95
N VAL A 35 -0.72 -3.13 8.66
CA VAL A 35 -2.08 -3.68 8.72
C VAL A 35 -2.13 -4.72 9.84
N LYS A 36 -3.10 -4.59 10.74
CA LYS A 36 -3.29 -5.51 11.86
C LYS A 36 -4.48 -6.45 11.61
N ILE A 37 -4.24 -7.75 11.73
CA ILE A 37 -5.26 -8.80 11.67
C ILE A 37 -4.90 -9.89 12.67
N ASP A 38 -5.88 -10.35 13.45
CA ASP A 38 -5.73 -11.49 14.38
C ASP A 38 -4.48 -11.43 15.28
N GLY A 39 -4.10 -10.22 15.72
CA GLY A 39 -2.93 -9.98 16.58
C GLY A 39 -1.59 -9.90 15.85
N ALA A 40 -1.53 -10.20 14.55
CA ALA A 40 -0.35 -10.02 13.71
C ALA A 40 -0.29 -8.62 13.08
N THR A 41 0.91 -8.12 12.84
CA THR A 41 1.17 -6.88 12.09
C THR A 41 1.88 -7.22 10.79
N HIS A 42 1.33 -6.76 9.68
CA HIS A 42 1.86 -6.94 8.33
C HIS A 42 2.27 -5.59 7.76
N GLU A 43 3.51 -5.45 7.34
CA GLU A 43 4.06 -4.17 6.90
C GLU A 43 4.36 -4.17 5.41
N PHE A 44 3.91 -3.11 4.75
CA PHE A 44 4.15 -2.85 3.34
C PHE A 44 4.82 -1.51 3.20
N VAL A 45 5.63 -1.32 2.17
CA VAL A 45 6.27 -0.03 1.88
C VAL A 45 5.61 0.64 0.68
N LEU A 46 5.36 1.94 0.76
CA LEU A 46 4.91 2.72 -0.38
C LEU A 46 6.07 2.90 -1.37
N LEU A 47 6.06 2.12 -2.45
CA LEU A 47 7.12 2.08 -3.45
C LEU A 47 6.94 3.14 -4.55
N ARG A 48 5.70 3.45 -4.91
CA ARG A 48 5.40 4.44 -5.96
C ARG A 48 4.13 5.23 -5.63
N ARG A 49 4.16 6.52 -6.00
CA ARG A 49 2.99 7.40 -6.02
C ARG A 49 2.83 8.01 -7.41
N ARG A 50 1.60 8.09 -7.92
CA ARG A 50 1.28 8.73 -9.19
C ARG A 50 -0.05 9.48 -9.07
N TRP A 51 -0.02 10.78 -9.34
CA TRP A 51 -1.25 11.53 -9.56
C TRP A 51 -1.72 11.32 -11.00
N ILE A 52 -3.00 10.98 -11.15
CA ILE A 52 -3.70 10.95 -12.42
C ILE A 52 -4.66 12.12 -12.41
N ALA A 53 -4.49 13.04 -13.35
CA ALA A 53 -5.43 14.13 -13.61
C ALA A 53 -6.30 13.76 -14.81
N GLY A 54 -7.61 13.98 -14.71
CA GLY A 54 -8.60 13.78 -15.77
C GLY A 54 -9.63 14.91 -15.81
N ASP A 55 -10.81 14.65 -16.37
CA ASP A 55 -11.91 15.61 -16.59
C ASP A 55 -12.42 16.28 -15.31
N GLY A 56 -11.65 17.25 -14.79
CA GLY A 56 -11.97 18.02 -13.58
C GLY A 56 -11.67 17.31 -12.25
N SER A 57 -10.99 16.16 -12.25
CA SER A 57 -10.64 15.43 -11.02
C SER A 57 -9.20 14.94 -11.00
N THR A 58 -8.69 14.71 -9.79
CA THR A 58 -7.40 14.06 -9.57
C THR A 58 -7.59 12.82 -8.71
N ARG A 59 -6.86 11.76 -9.05
CA ARG A 59 -6.78 10.53 -8.25
C ARG A 59 -5.32 10.24 -7.94
N LEU A 60 -5.03 9.97 -6.67
CA LEU A 60 -3.75 9.43 -6.28
C LEU A 60 -3.80 7.90 -6.39
N GLU A 61 -2.89 7.35 -7.18
CA GLU A 61 -2.58 5.93 -7.17
C GLU A 61 -1.28 5.69 -6.42
N VAL A 62 -1.29 4.68 -5.55
CA VAL A 62 -0.12 4.26 -4.78
C VAL A 62 0.15 2.78 -5.01
N THR A 63 1.42 2.44 -5.08
CA THR A 63 1.88 1.05 -5.18
C THR A 63 2.58 0.68 -3.90
N LEU A 64 2.02 -0.30 -3.20
CA LEU A 64 2.66 -0.95 -2.06
C LEU A 64 3.50 -2.15 -2.50
N ASP A 65 4.62 -2.36 -1.83
CA ASP A 65 5.52 -3.49 -2.00
C ASP A 65 5.72 -4.29 -0.70
N TYR A 66 6.09 -5.55 -0.86
CA TYR A 66 6.41 -6.50 0.21
C TYR A 66 7.56 -7.42 -0.25
N PRO A 67 8.51 -7.78 0.63
CA PRO A 67 8.71 -7.22 1.96
C PRO A 67 8.96 -5.72 1.92
N ALA A 68 8.64 -5.03 3.01
CA ALA A 68 9.12 -3.68 3.25
C ALA A 68 10.64 -3.72 3.44
N HIS A 69 11.37 -3.94 2.34
CA HIS A 69 12.82 -3.77 2.30
C HIS A 69 13.06 -2.28 2.43
N GLY A 70 13.09 -1.81 3.68
CA GLY A 70 13.31 -0.43 4.04
C GLY A 70 14.56 0.08 3.34
N GLY A 71 14.39 1.21 2.67
CA GLY A 71 15.49 2.01 2.18
C GLY A 71 16.51 2.25 3.29
N ARG A 72 17.76 2.25 2.88
CA ARG A 72 18.85 2.85 3.62
C ARG A 72 18.93 4.33 3.27
#